data_AF-A0A510XBW7-F1
#
_entry.id   AF-A0A510XBW7-F1
#
_cell.length_a   1.000
_cell.length_b   1.000
_cell.length_c   1.000
_cell.angle_alpha   90.00
_cell.angle_beta   90.00
_cell.angle_gamma   90.00
#
_symmetry.space_group_name_H-M   'P 1'
#
loop_
_entity.id
_entity.type
_entity.pdbx_description
1 polymer ?
#
loop_
_entity_poly.entity_id
_entity_poly.type
_entity_poly.pdbx_seq_one_letter_code
_entity_poly.pdbx_strand_id
1 'polypeptide(L)'
;MNRAQRRAAEKSQRHNRAAGMGRAGVDRYIARAHRWLIGARFDGIPVQEEWHTGEIVHGLTGHWHFPPSVPGDRRQVSAEYGEAGKFLWRVEAEAVFHDGQGGEYRHAIEITTGQVQRLAELTDTWRDMLRQARDGGNPRHHSHDVVRAWPLVTKTSRREA
;
A
#
# COMPACT_ATOMS: atom_id res chain seq x y z
N MET A 1 -36.07 4.21 -3.60
CA MET A 1 -34.68 3.73 -3.80
C MET A 1 -33.85 4.12 -2.59
N ASN A 2 -33.31 3.16 -1.84
CA ASN A 2 -32.66 3.43 -0.52
C ASN A 2 -31.22 3.96 -0.70
N ARG A 3 -30.71 4.75 0.26
CA ARG A 3 -29.34 5.34 0.27
C ARG A 3 -28.24 4.30 0.05
N ALA A 4 -28.40 3.10 0.61
CA ALA A 4 -27.46 1.99 0.41
C ALA A 4 -27.42 1.49 -1.05
N GLN A 5 -28.59 1.40 -1.70
CA GLN A 5 -28.71 1.04 -3.12
C GLN A 5 -28.15 2.14 -4.03
N ARG A 6 -28.29 3.42 -3.64
CA ARG A 6 -27.72 4.55 -4.39
C ARG A 6 -26.19 4.55 -4.33
N ARG A 7 -25.60 4.28 -3.16
CA ARG A 7 -24.13 4.13 -3.00
C ARG A 7 -23.59 2.90 -3.73
N ALA A 8 -24.30 1.78 -3.69
CA ALA A 8 -23.93 0.56 -4.43
C ALA A 8 -24.02 0.76 -5.95
N ALA A 9 -25.07 1.45 -6.43
CA ALA A 9 -25.24 1.80 -7.84
C ALA A 9 -24.18 2.82 -8.32
N GLU A 10 -23.81 3.80 -7.49
CA GLU A 10 -22.70 4.71 -7.79
C GLU A 10 -21.34 4.01 -7.82
N LYS A 11 -21.11 3.05 -6.90
CA LYS A 11 -19.88 2.25 -6.87
C LYS A 11 -19.78 1.34 -8.10
N SER A 12 -20.89 0.68 -8.47
CA SER A 12 -21.01 -0.13 -9.69
C SER A 12 -20.86 0.70 -10.97
N GLN A 13 -21.49 1.88 -11.05
CA GLN A 13 -21.32 2.80 -12.19
C GLN A 13 -19.88 3.33 -12.30
N ARG A 14 -19.18 3.56 -11.18
CA ARG A 14 -17.76 3.97 -11.20
C ARG A 14 -16.85 2.83 -11.67
N HIS A 15 -17.11 1.61 -11.21
CA HIS A 15 -16.43 0.40 -11.68
C HIS A 15 -16.65 0.19 -13.20
N ASN A 16 -17.88 0.45 -13.69
CA ASN A 16 -18.23 0.37 -15.11
C ASN A 16 -17.70 1.55 -15.94
N ARG A 17 -17.45 2.73 -15.36
CA ARG A 17 -16.80 3.85 -16.07
C ARG A 17 -15.33 3.55 -16.36
N ALA A 18 -14.63 2.83 -15.47
CA ALA A 18 -13.27 2.38 -15.75
C ALA A 18 -13.25 1.35 -16.88
N ALA A 19 -14.26 0.48 -16.97
CA ALA A 19 -14.42 -0.50 -18.06
C ALA A 19 -14.90 0.13 -19.39
N GLY A 20 -15.64 1.24 -19.36
CA GLY A 20 -16.15 1.95 -20.55
C GLY A 20 -15.28 3.11 -21.04
N MET A 21 -14.20 3.45 -20.32
CA MET A 21 -13.22 4.41 -20.81
C MET A 21 -12.35 3.73 -21.86
N GLY A 22 -12.41 4.20 -23.11
CA GLY A 22 -11.42 3.83 -24.11
C GLY A 22 -10.00 4.08 -23.59
N ARG A 23 -8.99 3.45 -24.19
CA ARG A 23 -7.57 3.46 -23.75
C ARG A 23 -7.07 4.85 -23.30
N ALA A 24 -7.37 5.90 -24.08
CA ALA A 24 -7.02 7.29 -23.76
C ALA A 24 -7.74 7.91 -22.54
N GLY A 25 -8.91 7.39 -22.16
CA GLY A 25 -9.62 7.75 -20.93
C GLY A 25 -8.97 7.10 -19.71
N VAL A 26 -8.62 5.82 -19.81
CA VAL A 26 -7.87 5.08 -18.79
C VAL A 26 -6.50 5.72 -18.57
N ASP A 27 -5.76 6.03 -19.63
CA ASP A 27 -4.43 6.65 -19.52
C ASP A 27 -4.48 8.03 -18.83
N ARG A 28 -5.50 8.85 -19.13
CA ARG A 28 -5.70 10.14 -18.46
C ARG A 28 -6.08 9.98 -16.99
N TYR A 29 -6.84 8.93 -16.68
CA TYR A 29 -7.22 8.59 -15.31
C TYR A 29 -6.00 8.12 -14.51
N ILE A 30 -5.18 7.25 -15.10
CA ILE A 30 -3.89 6.77 -14.57
C ILE A 30 -2.94 7.93 -14.31
N ALA A 31 -2.71 8.79 -15.31
CA ALA A 31 -1.82 9.94 -15.18
C ALA A 31 -2.25 10.90 -14.06
N ARG A 32 -3.56 11.04 -13.83
CA ARG A 32 -4.10 11.86 -12.76
C ARG A 32 -3.94 11.21 -11.39
N ALA A 33 -4.14 9.89 -11.28
CA ALA A 33 -3.94 9.15 -10.04
C ALA A 33 -2.46 9.07 -9.64
N HIS A 34 -1.55 8.90 -10.61
CA HIS A 34 -0.09 8.95 -10.41
C HIS A 34 0.34 10.18 -9.63
N ARG A 35 -0.14 11.37 -10.03
CA ARG A 35 0.23 12.64 -9.38
C ARG A 35 -0.06 12.65 -7.89
N TRP A 36 -1.17 12.03 -7.48
CA TRP A 36 -1.64 12.01 -6.09
C TRP A 36 -1.03 10.88 -5.26
N LEU A 37 -0.41 9.90 -5.91
CA LEU A 37 0.33 8.83 -5.26
C LEU A 37 1.80 9.21 -4.97
N ILE A 38 2.31 10.30 -5.54
CA ILE A 38 3.64 10.80 -5.21
C ILE A 38 3.71 11.14 -3.73
N GLY A 39 4.56 10.43 -2.99
CA GLY A 39 4.73 10.59 -1.54
C GLY A 39 3.60 10.00 -0.70
N ALA A 40 2.66 9.27 -1.31
CA ALA A 40 1.73 8.44 -0.56
C ALA A 40 2.47 7.25 0.06
N ARG A 41 1.98 6.77 1.20
CA ARG A 41 2.50 5.61 1.92
C ARG A 41 1.35 4.75 2.39
N PHE A 42 1.51 3.45 2.34
CA PHE A 42 0.61 2.50 2.96
C PHE A 42 1.29 1.92 4.20
N ASP A 43 0.67 2.07 5.37
CA ASP A 43 1.12 1.49 6.64
C ASP A 43 0.25 0.27 6.91
N GLY A 44 0.88 -0.91 6.86
CA GLY A 44 0.15 -2.16 6.92
C GLY A 44 0.72 -3.15 7.93
N ILE A 45 -0.13 -4.10 8.30
CA ILE A 45 0.19 -5.26 9.12
C ILE A 45 -0.17 -6.50 8.29
N PRO A 46 0.71 -7.50 8.21
CA PRO A 46 0.41 -8.75 7.52
C PRO A 46 -0.79 -9.44 8.19
N VAL A 47 -1.76 -9.85 7.39
CA VAL A 47 -2.95 -10.59 7.83
C VAL A 47 -3.04 -11.93 7.12
N GLN A 48 -3.62 -12.87 7.83
CA GLN A 48 -3.95 -14.19 7.32
C GLN A 48 -5.43 -14.41 7.62
N GLU A 49 -6.23 -14.52 6.56
CA GLU A 49 -7.66 -14.73 6.68
C GLU A 49 -8.03 -16.02 5.96
N GLU A 50 -8.66 -16.93 6.68
CA GLU A 50 -9.19 -18.16 6.09
C GLU A 50 -10.57 -17.86 5.50
N TRP A 51 -10.70 -18.03 4.19
CA TRP A 51 -11.97 -17.86 3.50
C TRP A 51 -12.86 -19.08 3.71
N HIS A 52 -14.18 -18.91 3.55
CA HIS A 52 -15.18 -19.97 3.70
C HIS A 52 -14.99 -21.17 2.76
N THR A 53 -14.10 -21.04 1.76
CA THR A 53 -13.66 -22.09 0.84
C THR A 53 -12.53 -22.96 1.40
N GLY A 54 -11.99 -22.63 2.58
CA GLY A 54 -10.77 -23.24 3.14
C GLY A 54 -9.48 -22.70 2.52
N GLU A 55 -9.57 -21.70 1.64
CA GLU A 55 -8.41 -21.01 1.08
C GLU A 55 -7.86 -20.00 2.10
N ILE A 56 -6.57 -20.11 2.40
CA ILE A 56 -5.88 -19.12 3.24
C ILE A 56 -5.44 -17.99 2.33
N VAL A 57 -6.05 -16.83 2.50
CA VAL A 57 -5.65 -15.62 1.80
C VAL A 57 -4.67 -14.85 2.67
N HIS A 58 -3.53 -14.55 2.06
CA HIS A 58 -2.47 -13.73 2.62
C HIS A 58 -2.63 -12.29 2.12
N GLY A 59 -2.46 -11.29 2.99
CA GLY A 59 -2.66 -9.87 2.64
C GLY A 59 -2.02 -8.88 3.61
N LEU A 60 -2.12 -7.58 3.29
CA LEU A 60 -1.96 -6.51 4.28
C LEU A 60 -3.32 -5.95 4.64
N THR A 61 -3.52 -5.69 5.92
CA THR A 61 -4.51 -4.71 6.36
C THR A 61 -3.79 -3.46 6.83
N GLY A 62 -4.34 -2.28 6.55
CA GLY A 62 -3.62 -1.06 6.84
C GLY A 62 -4.33 0.21 6.42
N HIS A 63 -3.60 1.31 6.55
CA HIS A 63 -4.09 2.63 6.23
C HIS A 63 -3.19 3.33 5.23
N TRP A 64 -3.84 3.97 4.27
CA TRP A 64 -3.18 4.88 3.36
C TRP A 64 -2.98 6.24 3.99
N HIS A 65 -1.74 6.70 3.94
CA HIS A 65 -1.31 8.03 4.31
C HIS A 65 -0.96 8.82 3.05
N PHE A 66 -1.59 9.99 2.90
CA PHE A 66 -1.36 10.87 1.77
C PHE A 66 -0.73 12.18 2.24
N PRO A 67 0.13 12.80 1.41
CA PRO A 67 0.61 14.15 1.67
C PRO A 67 -0.55 15.15 1.87
N PRO A 68 -0.36 16.22 2.66
CA PRO A 68 -1.38 17.24 2.89
C PRO A 68 -1.91 17.89 1.60
N SER A 69 -1.10 17.91 0.54
CA SER A 69 -1.44 18.44 -0.78
C SER A 69 -2.47 17.61 -1.55
N VAL A 70 -2.77 16.38 -1.12
CA VAL A 70 -3.77 15.52 -1.76
C VAL A 70 -5.17 15.82 -1.21
N PRO A 71 -6.11 16.30 -2.05
CA PRO A 71 -7.48 16.56 -1.64
C PRO A 71 -8.19 15.33 -1.09
N GLY A 72 -9.00 15.48 -0.04
CA GLY A 72 -9.66 14.37 0.65
C GLY A 72 -10.54 13.51 -0.26
N ASP A 73 -11.26 14.13 -1.20
CA ASP A 73 -12.12 13.46 -2.19
C ASP A 73 -11.34 12.59 -3.19
N ARG A 74 -10.02 12.80 -3.29
CA ARG A 74 -9.12 12.06 -4.20
C ARG A 74 -8.37 10.93 -3.53
N ARG A 75 -8.22 10.96 -2.20
CA ARG A 75 -7.45 9.97 -1.43
C ARG A 75 -7.93 8.55 -1.66
N GLN A 76 -9.23 8.30 -1.52
CA GLN A 76 -9.79 6.96 -1.71
C GLN A 76 -9.57 6.45 -3.15
N VAL A 77 -9.82 7.31 -4.14
CA VAL A 77 -9.65 6.95 -5.56
C VAL A 77 -8.19 6.65 -5.89
N SER A 78 -7.27 7.42 -5.31
CA SER A 78 -5.83 7.19 -5.45
C SER A 78 -5.37 5.93 -4.73
N ALA A 79 -5.91 5.62 -3.55
CA ALA A 79 -5.63 4.37 -2.81
C ALA A 79 -6.04 3.14 -3.64
N GLU A 80 -7.29 3.12 -4.11
CA GLU A 80 -7.82 2.05 -4.98
C GLU A 80 -6.94 1.88 -6.24
N TYR A 81 -6.43 2.99 -6.80
CA TYR A 81 -5.51 2.91 -7.94
C TYR A 81 -4.10 2.48 -7.56
N GLY A 82 -3.58 2.91 -6.40
CA GLY A 82 -2.32 2.41 -5.86
C GLY A 82 -2.38 0.89 -5.83
N GLU A 83 -3.46 0.35 -5.27
CA GLU A 83 -3.71 -1.08 -5.10
C GLU A 83 -3.93 -1.88 -6.39
N ALA A 84 -4.53 -1.27 -7.41
CA ALA A 84 -4.76 -1.96 -8.69
C ALA A 84 -3.72 -1.61 -9.78
N GLY A 85 -2.89 -0.59 -9.53
CA GLY A 85 -2.02 0.03 -10.52
C GLY A 85 -0.72 -0.72 -10.75
N LYS A 86 -0.15 -0.57 -11.96
CA LYS A 86 1.14 -1.15 -12.33
C LYS A 86 2.30 -0.28 -11.87
N PHE A 87 2.47 -0.17 -10.55
CA PHE A 87 3.60 0.54 -9.96
C PHE A 87 4.69 -0.42 -9.52
N LEU A 88 5.93 0.07 -9.50
CA LEU A 88 6.95 -0.48 -8.63
C LEU A 88 6.74 0.05 -7.21
N TRP A 89 7.08 -0.75 -6.23
CA TRP A 89 6.89 -0.46 -4.82
C TRP A 89 8.19 -0.63 -4.07
N ARG A 90 8.51 0.36 -3.26
CA ARG A 90 9.46 0.20 -2.17
C ARG A 90 8.69 -0.33 -0.97
N VAL A 91 9.23 -1.33 -0.31
CA VAL A 91 8.67 -1.93 0.89
C VAL A 91 9.76 -1.94 1.95
N GLU A 92 9.41 -1.46 3.13
CA GLU A 92 10.27 -1.47 4.31
C GLU A 92 9.55 -2.23 5.42
N ALA A 93 10.28 -3.14 6.04
CA ALA A 93 9.87 -3.80 7.27
C ALA A 93 10.82 -3.35 8.38
N GLU A 94 10.29 -2.74 9.43
CA GLU A 94 11.06 -2.17 10.53
C GLU A 94 10.72 -2.87 11.85
N ALA A 95 11.76 -3.25 12.59
CA ALA A 95 11.68 -3.63 13.99
C ALA A 95 12.29 -2.52 14.85
N VAL A 96 11.47 -1.90 15.71
CA VAL A 96 11.90 -0.86 16.65
C VAL A 96 12.14 -1.51 18.00
N PHE A 97 13.31 -1.27 18.60
CA PHE A 97 13.72 -1.85 19.87
C PHE A 97 13.86 -0.77 20.95
N HIS A 98 13.40 -1.09 22.15
CA HIS A 98 13.59 -0.26 23.34
C HIS A 98 14.52 -0.97 24.32
N ASP A 99 15.64 -0.33 24.65
CA ASP A 99 16.49 -0.81 25.73
C ASP A 99 15.83 -0.51 27.09
N GLY A 100 16.17 -1.32 28.10
CA GLY A 100 15.64 -1.18 29.45
C GLY A 100 16.07 0.10 30.18
N GLN A 101 16.85 0.98 29.53
CA GLN A 101 17.32 2.26 30.05
C GLN A 101 16.73 3.47 29.30
N GLY A 102 15.77 3.23 28.39
CA GLY A 102 15.04 4.27 27.67
C GLY A 102 15.63 4.66 26.31
N GLY A 103 16.67 3.98 25.83
CA GLY A 103 17.18 4.12 24.47
C GLY A 103 16.31 3.40 23.43
N GLU A 104 16.26 3.96 22.22
CA GLU A 104 15.53 3.40 21.09
C GLU A 104 16.48 3.25 19.89
N TYR A 105 16.44 2.09 19.23
CA TYR A 105 17.11 1.88 17.94
C TYR A 105 16.26 1.00 17.02
N ARG A 106 16.57 1.00 15.72
CA ARG A 106 15.72 0.39 14.69
C ARG A 106 16.55 -0.42 13.72
N HIS A 107 15.99 -1.54 13.28
CA HIS A 107 16.51 -2.33 12.17
C HIS A 107 15.45 -2.41 11.10
N ALA A 108 15.84 -2.12 9.85
CA ALA A 108 14.93 -2.11 8.73
C ALA A 108 15.48 -2.95 7.57
N ILE A 109 14.60 -3.70 6.92
CA ILE A 109 14.87 -4.41 5.68
C ILE A 109 14.04 -3.76 4.58
N GLU A 110 14.70 -3.43 3.46
CA GLU A 110 14.05 -2.81 2.31
C GLU A 110 14.10 -3.74 1.10
N ILE A 111 12.98 -3.85 0.39
CA ILE A 111 12.91 -4.48 -0.94
C ILE A 111 12.21 -3.57 -1.93
N THR A 112 12.50 -3.77 -3.22
CA THR A 112 11.69 -3.20 -4.30
C THR A 112 10.95 -4.32 -5.01
N THR A 113 9.63 -4.20 -5.14
CA THR A 113 8.76 -5.19 -5.79
C THR A 113 7.88 -4.56 -6.87
N GLY A 114 7.30 -5.41 -7.73
CA GLY A 114 6.32 -5.03 -8.74
C GLY A 114 4.94 -4.72 -8.16
N GLN A 115 3.91 -4.87 -9.00
CA GLN A 115 2.49 -4.54 -8.74
C GLN A 115 1.98 -4.83 -7.31
N VAL A 116 0.99 -4.05 -6.83
CA VAL A 116 0.39 -4.26 -5.49
C VAL A 116 -0.32 -5.59 -5.32
N GLN A 117 -0.84 -6.21 -6.37
CA GLN A 117 -1.37 -7.58 -6.26
C GLN A 117 -0.30 -8.53 -5.73
N ARG A 118 0.97 -8.32 -6.08
CA ARG A 118 2.09 -9.02 -5.44
C ARG A 118 2.33 -8.56 -4.01
N LEU A 119 2.13 -7.29 -3.66
CA LEU A 119 2.16 -6.88 -2.24
C LEU A 119 1.22 -7.76 -1.43
N ALA A 120 -0.09 -7.83 -1.70
CA ALA A 120 -0.99 -8.70 -0.91
C ALA A 120 -0.47 -10.16 -0.76
N GLU A 121 0.09 -10.71 -1.84
CA GLU A 121 0.67 -12.06 -1.90
C GLU A 121 2.05 -12.21 -1.22
N LEU A 122 2.70 -11.13 -0.78
CA LEU A 122 4.05 -11.10 -0.18
C LEU A 122 4.05 -11.24 1.35
N THR A 123 2.97 -11.73 1.97
CA THR A 123 2.87 -11.89 3.43
C THR A 123 4.04 -12.68 4.02
N ASP A 124 4.43 -13.78 3.39
CA ASP A 124 5.55 -14.58 3.87
C ASP A 124 6.89 -13.86 3.65
N THR A 125 7.01 -13.07 2.58
CA THR A 125 8.18 -12.21 2.37
C THR A 125 8.26 -11.13 3.44
N TRP A 126 7.17 -10.50 3.86
CA TRP A 126 7.24 -9.51 4.94
C TRP A 126 7.48 -10.14 6.30
N ARG A 127 6.89 -11.31 6.58
CA ARG A 127 7.20 -12.05 7.81
C ARG A 127 8.69 -12.39 7.86
N ASP A 128 9.26 -12.77 6.72
CA ASP A 128 10.69 -12.99 6.60
C ASP A 128 11.50 -11.70 6.77
N MET A 129 11.11 -10.59 6.15
CA MET A 129 11.75 -9.29 6.34
C MET A 129 11.67 -8.79 7.78
N LEU A 130 10.53 -8.95 8.45
CA LEU A 130 10.34 -8.60 9.86
C LEU A 130 11.16 -9.51 10.78
N ARG A 131 11.26 -10.81 10.44
CA ARG A 131 12.15 -11.74 11.13
C ARG A 131 13.60 -11.31 10.97
N GLN A 132 14.06 -11.03 9.75
CA GLN A 132 15.42 -10.54 9.49
C GLN A 132 15.69 -9.21 10.21
N ALA A 133 14.71 -8.29 10.24
CA ALA A 133 14.82 -7.04 11.01
C ALA A 133 14.95 -7.31 12.52
N ARG A 134 14.20 -8.28 13.05
CA ARG A 134 14.30 -8.69 14.45
C ARG A 134 15.63 -9.35 14.78
N ASP A 135 16.11 -10.23 13.91
CA ASP A 135 17.39 -10.94 14.04
C ASP A 135 18.58 -9.96 14.04
N GLY A 136 18.40 -8.77 13.47
CA GLY A 136 19.40 -7.69 13.52
C GLY A 136 19.55 -7.02 14.89
N GLY A 137 18.56 -7.16 15.79
CA GLY A 137 18.55 -6.50 17.10
C GLY A 137 18.74 -7.43 18.29
N ASN A 138 18.80 -6.85 19.49
CA ASN A 138 18.93 -7.62 20.74
C ASN A 138 17.59 -8.26 21.14
N PRO A 139 17.50 -9.60 21.27
CA PRO A 139 16.26 -10.31 21.59
C PRO A 139 15.73 -10.06 23.01
N ARG A 140 16.52 -9.42 23.89
CA ARG A 140 16.10 -9.06 25.26
C ARG A 140 15.32 -7.74 25.33
N HIS A 141 15.32 -6.97 24.26
CA HIS A 141 14.63 -5.68 24.19
C HIS A 141 13.20 -5.87 23.69
N HIS A 142 12.27 -5.08 24.22
CA HIS A 142 10.91 -5.04 23.68
C HIS A 142 10.95 -4.49 22.26
N SER A 143 10.25 -5.14 21.34
CA SER A 143 10.13 -4.69 19.96
C SER A 143 8.70 -4.66 19.45
N HIS A 144 8.46 -3.78 18.49
CA HIS A 144 7.24 -3.77 17.69
C HIS A 144 7.57 -3.63 16.21
N ASP A 145 6.69 -4.19 15.39
CA ASP A 145 6.89 -4.36 13.95
C ASP A 145 6.05 -3.36 13.17
N VAL A 146 6.61 -2.82 12.09
CA VAL A 146 5.87 -1.98 11.14
C VAL A 146 6.25 -2.36 9.71
N VAL A 147 5.25 -2.53 8.84
CA VAL A 147 5.47 -2.64 7.39
C VAL A 147 4.97 -1.38 6.71
N ARG A 148 5.82 -0.79 5.87
CA ARG A 148 5.52 0.43 5.12
C ARG A 148 5.77 0.17 3.64
N ALA A 149 4.87 0.65 2.80
CA ALA A 149 4.98 0.54 1.36
C ALA A 149 4.78 1.89 0.68
N TRP A 150 5.62 2.20 -0.30
CA TRP A 150 5.54 3.42 -1.10
C TRP A 150 5.52 3.08 -2.58
N PRO A 151 4.56 3.63 -3.35
CA PRO A 151 4.62 3.53 -4.79
C PRO A 151 5.79 4.38 -5.28
N LEU A 152 6.69 3.75 -6.04
CA LEU A 152 7.81 4.41 -6.70
C LEU A 152 7.30 5.12 -7.96
N VAL A 153 6.57 6.23 -7.72
CA VAL A 153 6.10 7.11 -8.78
C VAL A 153 7.17 8.16 -9.04
N THR A 154 7.85 8.07 -10.17
CA THR A 154 8.75 9.15 -10.58
C THR A 154 7.91 10.40 -10.83
N LYS A 155 8.42 11.58 -10.42
CA LYS A 155 7.94 12.82 -11.04
C LYS A 155 8.29 12.66 -12.50
N THR A 156 7.30 12.41 -13.36
CA THR A 156 7.48 12.49 -14.80
C THR A 156 8.12 13.84 -15.04
N SER A 157 9.39 13.85 -15.43
CA SER A 157 10.11 15.05 -15.81
C SER A 157 9.22 15.73 -16.85
N ARG A 158 8.72 16.91 -16.51
CA ARG A 158 8.02 17.75 -17.47
C ARG A 158 8.99 17.95 -18.63
N ARG A 159 8.65 17.37 -19.79
CA ARG A 159 9.07 17.72 -21.15
C ARG A 159 10.52 18.20 -21.29
N GLU A 160 11.33 17.40 -21.95
CA GLU A 160 12.12 17.97 -23.04
C GLU A 160 11.32 17.73 -24.32
N ALA A 161 10.93 18.84 -24.93
CA ALA A 161 10.35 18.95 -26.25
C ALA A 161 11.47 19.32 -27.23
#